data_AF-A0A6P5M048-F1
#
_entry.id   AF-A0A6P5M048-F1
#
_cell.length_a   1.000
_cell.length_b   1.000
_cell.length_c   1.000
_cell.angle_alpha   90.00
_cell.angle_beta   90.00
_cell.angle_gamma   90.00
#
_symmetry.space_group_name_H-M   'P 1'
#
loop_
_entity.id
_entity.type
_entity.pdbx_description
1 polymer ?
#
loop_
_entity_poly.entity_id
_entity_poly.type
_entity_poly.pdbx_seq_one_letter_code
_entity_poly.pdbx_strand_id
1 'polypeptide(L)'
;MKLLIRALFLWLSLRGCAAQSEPDAKTGESYSDWGLRHIRGSFESVNSYFDSFLELLGGKNGVCQYRCRYGKAPMPRPGYKPQEPNGCSSYFLGLKMDLGIPAMTKCCNQLDTCYDTCGANKYRCDAKFRWCLHSICSDLKRSLGFVSKVAACDSLADTIFNTVWTLGCRPFMNSQRAACICAEEEKEEL
;
A
#
# COMPACT_ATOMS: atom_id res chain seq x y z
N MET A 1 36.65 39.77 14.23
CA MET A 1 36.03 38.84 13.24
C MET A 1 34.51 39.01 13.04
N LYS A 2 33.82 39.97 13.68
CA LYS A 2 32.38 40.24 13.42
C LYS A 2 32.11 41.44 12.49
N LEU A 3 33.15 42.21 12.15
CA LEU A 3 33.05 43.39 11.25
C LEU A 3 33.31 43.06 9.77
N LEU A 4 34.11 42.01 9.48
CA LEU A 4 34.39 41.58 8.10
C LEU A 4 33.23 40.81 7.46
N ILE A 5 32.37 40.17 8.27
CA ILE A 5 31.20 39.44 7.78
C ILE A 5 30.09 40.39 7.35
N ARG A 6 29.93 41.55 8.03
CA ARG A 6 28.91 42.55 7.67
C ARG A 6 29.20 43.30 6.37
N ALA A 7 30.47 43.44 5.99
CA ALA A 7 30.85 44.08 4.72
C ALA A 7 30.54 43.19 3.49
N LEU A 8 30.63 41.87 3.63
CA LEU A 8 30.32 40.92 2.55
C LEU A 8 28.82 40.83 2.23
N PHE A 9 27.95 40.95 3.23
CA PHE A 9 26.49 40.93 3.00
C PHE A 9 25.95 42.23 2.37
N LEU A 10 26.63 43.36 2.52
CA LEU A 10 26.27 44.65 1.91
C LEU A 10 26.75 44.80 0.46
N TRP A 11 27.74 44.02 0.01
CA TRP A 11 28.16 43.98 -1.40
C TRP A 11 27.31 43.05 -2.27
N LEU A 12 26.68 42.03 -1.69
CA LEU A 12 25.79 41.11 -2.42
C LEU A 12 24.39 41.69 -2.67
N SER A 13 23.99 42.75 -1.97
CA SER A 13 22.65 43.36 -2.06
C SER A 13 22.58 44.61 -2.97
N LEU A 14 23.71 45.06 -3.54
CA LEU A 14 23.78 46.26 -4.40
C LEU A 14 24.10 45.98 -5.88
N ARG A 15 24.13 44.72 -6.32
CA ARG A 15 24.44 44.35 -7.72
C ARG A 15 23.24 43.90 -8.55
N GLY A 16 22.03 44.12 -8.04
CA GLY A 16 20.79 43.56 -8.62
C GLY A 16 19.78 44.59 -9.09
N CYS A 17 20.19 45.73 -9.64
CA CYS A 17 19.28 46.64 -10.37
C CYS A 17 20.09 47.53 -11.33
N ALA A 18 20.08 47.19 -12.62
CA ALA A 18 20.02 48.10 -13.78
C ALA A 18 20.56 47.40 -15.04
N ALA A 19 19.65 47.01 -15.95
CA ALA A 19 19.77 47.27 -17.39
C ALA A 19 18.53 46.68 -18.10
N GLN A 20 17.60 47.56 -18.49
CA GLN A 20 16.63 47.29 -19.55
C GLN A 20 17.33 47.40 -20.90
N SER A 21 17.07 46.46 -21.80
CA SER A 21 17.13 46.66 -23.25
C SER A 21 16.23 45.63 -23.94
N GLU A 22 15.12 46.07 -24.51
CA GLU A 22 14.39 45.40 -25.60
C GLU A 22 14.83 46.02 -26.95
N PRO A 23 14.46 45.47 -28.11
CA PRO A 23 14.32 44.05 -28.49
C PRO A 23 15.14 43.75 -29.77
N ASP A 24 15.54 42.50 -29.99
CA ASP A 24 15.74 42.04 -31.37
C ASP A 24 15.20 40.62 -31.55
N ALA A 25 14.33 40.50 -32.54
CA ALA A 25 13.60 39.31 -32.86
C ALA A 25 14.47 38.40 -33.71
N LYS A 26 14.66 37.16 -33.26
CA LYS A 26 14.35 35.91 -33.98
C LYS A 26 15.11 34.75 -33.34
N THR A 27 14.48 33.58 -33.41
CA THR A 27 15.03 32.24 -33.09
C THR A 27 15.20 31.91 -31.60
N GLY A 28 14.09 31.60 -30.92
CA GLY A 28 14.10 30.99 -29.58
C GLY A 28 12.88 30.15 -29.19
N GLU A 29 11.94 29.90 -30.11
CA GLU A 29 10.61 29.35 -29.77
C GLU A 29 10.44 27.82 -29.91
N SER A 30 11.52 27.03 -29.99
CA SER A 30 11.39 25.58 -30.22
C SER A 30 12.04 24.68 -29.16
N TYR A 31 12.95 25.19 -28.32
CA TYR A 31 13.67 24.35 -27.36
C TYR A 31 12.99 24.27 -25.98
N SER A 32 12.29 25.34 -25.57
CA SER A 32 11.53 25.41 -24.32
C SER A 32 10.25 24.58 -24.35
N ASP A 33 9.58 24.47 -25.52
CA ASP A 33 8.36 23.66 -25.67
C ASP A 33 8.65 22.15 -25.62
N TRP A 34 9.77 21.70 -26.20
CA TRP A 34 10.19 20.29 -26.04
C TRP A 34 10.45 19.99 -24.56
N GLY A 35 11.13 20.90 -23.85
CA GLY A 35 11.60 20.68 -22.48
C GLY A 35 10.43 20.56 -21.51
N LEU A 36 9.44 21.44 -21.65
CA LEU A 36 8.23 21.41 -20.84
C LEU A 36 7.33 20.21 -21.17
N ARG A 37 7.24 19.81 -22.45
CA ARG A 37 6.53 18.58 -22.85
C ARG A 37 7.19 17.32 -22.28
N HIS A 38 8.52 17.26 -22.21
CA HIS A 38 9.24 16.10 -21.69
C HIS A 38 9.24 16.01 -20.16
N ILE A 39 9.21 17.17 -19.47
CA ILE A 39 9.03 17.25 -18.00
C ILE A 39 7.58 16.92 -17.64
N ARG A 40 6.61 17.45 -18.38
CA ARG A 40 5.20 17.13 -18.20
C ARG A 40 4.90 15.66 -18.49
N GLY A 41 5.44 15.10 -19.57
CA GLY A 41 5.33 13.68 -19.91
C GLY A 41 6.01 12.76 -18.89
N SER A 42 7.14 13.19 -18.30
CA SER A 42 7.77 12.48 -17.17
C SER A 42 6.89 12.49 -15.93
N PHE A 43 6.22 13.61 -15.63
CA PHE A 43 5.33 13.70 -14.47
C PHE A 43 4.02 12.92 -14.69
N GLU A 44 3.44 12.96 -15.90
CA GLU A 44 2.25 12.17 -16.26
C GLU A 44 2.55 10.66 -16.22
N SER A 45 3.73 10.22 -16.70
CA SER A 45 4.19 8.84 -16.60
C SER A 45 4.43 8.42 -15.14
N VAL A 46 5.15 9.24 -14.35
CA VAL A 46 5.38 8.98 -12.92
C VAL A 46 4.07 8.94 -12.14
N ASN A 47 3.09 9.79 -12.48
CA ASN A 47 1.78 9.78 -11.85
C ASN A 47 1.00 8.49 -12.16
N SER A 48 1.09 7.96 -13.39
CA SER A 48 0.51 6.67 -13.77
C SER A 48 1.14 5.48 -13.01
N TYR A 49 2.47 5.46 -12.86
CA TYR A 49 3.15 4.47 -12.03
C TYR A 49 2.79 4.61 -10.55
N PHE A 50 2.67 5.83 -10.05
CA PHE A 50 2.21 6.11 -8.69
C PHE A 50 0.77 5.67 -8.47
N ASP A 51 -0.14 5.95 -9.40
CA ASP A 51 -1.54 5.53 -9.33
C ASP A 51 -1.63 3.99 -9.34
N SER A 52 -0.83 3.31 -10.18
CA SER A 52 -0.74 1.85 -10.21
C SER A 52 -0.18 1.26 -8.91
N PHE A 53 0.83 1.91 -8.32
CA PHE A 53 1.39 1.52 -7.03
C PHE A 53 0.39 1.77 -5.89
N LEU A 54 -0.30 2.91 -5.89
CA LEU A 54 -1.34 3.23 -4.91
C LEU A 54 -2.54 2.29 -5.04
N GLU A 55 -2.89 1.85 -6.25
CA GLU A 55 -3.88 0.81 -6.49
C GLU A 55 -3.44 -0.54 -5.92
N LEU A 56 -2.15 -0.90 -6.06
CA LEU A 56 -1.57 -2.08 -5.43
C LEU A 56 -1.61 -2.00 -3.90
N LEU A 57 -1.39 -0.81 -3.32
CA LEU A 57 -1.45 -0.55 -1.89
C LEU A 57 -2.88 -0.41 -1.33
N GLY A 58 -3.91 -0.35 -2.17
CA GLY A 58 -5.30 -0.30 -1.69
C GLY A 58 -6.10 0.96 -1.92
N GLY A 59 -5.70 1.80 -2.87
CA GLY A 59 -6.51 2.91 -3.34
C GLY A 59 -6.52 4.14 -2.42
N LYS A 60 -7.07 5.24 -2.95
CA LYS A 60 -7.13 6.55 -2.29
C LYS A 60 -7.81 6.39 -0.91
N ASN A 61 -7.09 6.75 0.14
CA ASN A 61 -7.48 6.82 1.56
C ASN A 61 -7.09 5.62 2.45
N GLY A 62 -6.60 4.50 1.91
CA GLY A 62 -6.10 3.36 2.72
C GLY A 62 -7.14 2.66 3.61
N VAL A 63 -8.42 3.01 3.48
CA VAL A 63 -9.55 2.39 4.20
C VAL A 63 -10.16 1.31 3.30
N CYS A 64 -9.80 0.07 3.57
CA CYS A 64 -10.26 -1.10 2.82
C CYS A 64 -11.55 -1.63 3.45
N GLN A 65 -12.69 -1.10 3.01
CA GLN A 65 -14.00 -1.55 3.46
C GLN A 65 -14.92 -1.75 2.26
N TYR A 66 -15.44 -2.97 2.12
CA TYR A 66 -16.48 -3.26 1.13
C TYR A 66 -17.82 -2.69 1.60
N ARG A 67 -18.45 -1.87 0.77
CA ARG A 67 -19.73 -1.22 1.04
C ARG A 67 -20.58 -1.25 -0.23
N CYS A 68 -21.88 -1.52 -0.06
CA CYS A 68 -22.83 -1.40 -1.16
C CYS A 68 -23.15 0.06 -1.46
N ARG A 69 -23.66 0.31 -2.67
CA ARG A 69 -24.27 1.61 -3.01
C ARG A 69 -25.35 1.96 -1.99
N TYR A 70 -25.52 3.27 -1.77
CA TYR A 70 -26.47 3.82 -0.78
C TYR A 70 -26.21 3.43 0.69
N GLY A 71 -25.04 2.86 1.00
CA GLY A 71 -24.63 2.57 2.38
C GLY A 71 -25.34 1.36 3.01
N LYS A 72 -26.03 0.53 2.22
CA LYS A 72 -26.62 -0.73 2.68
C LYS A 72 -25.52 -1.72 3.09
N ALA A 73 -25.85 -2.61 4.03
CA ALA A 73 -24.94 -3.67 4.44
C ALA A 73 -24.80 -4.72 3.33
N PRO A 74 -23.58 -5.16 2.99
CA PRO A 74 -23.38 -6.25 2.05
C PRO A 74 -23.92 -7.55 2.61
N MET A 75 -24.47 -8.39 1.74
CA MET A 75 -25.01 -9.70 2.11
C MET A 75 -24.13 -10.82 1.57
N PRO A 76 -24.00 -11.95 2.28
CA PRO A 76 -23.30 -13.11 1.76
C PRO A 76 -23.92 -13.58 0.44
N ARG A 77 -23.07 -13.82 -0.57
CA ARG A 77 -23.49 -14.35 -1.87
C ARG A 77 -24.05 -15.77 -1.68
N PRO A 78 -25.31 -16.04 -2.09
CA PRO A 78 -25.89 -17.38 -2.01
C PRO A 78 -25.06 -18.41 -2.78
N GLY A 79 -24.79 -19.56 -2.15
CA GLY A 79 -24.03 -20.66 -2.77
C GLY A 79 -22.53 -20.40 -2.93
N TYR A 80 -22.00 -19.26 -2.45
CA TYR A 80 -20.57 -19.00 -2.46
C TYR A 80 -19.83 -20.03 -1.59
N LYS A 81 -18.83 -20.65 -2.19
CA LYS A 81 -17.87 -21.51 -1.50
C LYS A 81 -16.57 -20.72 -1.36
N PRO A 82 -16.08 -20.47 -0.13
CA PRO A 82 -14.77 -19.88 0.08
C PRO A 82 -13.72 -20.63 -0.72
N GLN A 83 -12.71 -19.90 -1.23
CA GLN A 83 -11.64 -20.58 -1.93
C GLN A 83 -10.89 -21.48 -0.95
N GLU A 84 -10.33 -22.58 -1.44
CA GLU A 84 -9.45 -23.37 -0.61
C GLU A 84 -8.27 -22.50 -0.18
N PRO A 85 -7.94 -22.45 1.13
CA PRO A 85 -6.85 -21.63 1.61
C PRO A 85 -5.53 -22.00 0.93
N ASN A 86 -4.91 -21.04 0.24
CA ASN A 86 -3.76 -21.26 -0.65
C ASN A 86 -2.42 -20.88 0.01
N GLY A 87 -2.39 -20.78 1.34
CA GLY A 87 -1.21 -20.33 2.08
C GLY A 87 -0.86 -18.86 1.79
N CYS A 88 0.41 -18.49 1.95
CA CYS A 88 0.80 -17.08 1.90
C CYS A 88 1.12 -16.54 0.48
N SER A 89 0.96 -17.35 -0.57
CA SER A 89 1.46 -17.03 -1.92
C SER A 89 0.85 -15.77 -2.56
N SER A 90 -0.39 -15.43 -2.21
CA SER A 90 -1.10 -14.26 -2.73
C SER A 90 -0.60 -12.93 -2.13
N TYR A 91 -0.05 -12.95 -0.92
CA TYR A 91 0.33 -11.74 -0.17
C TYR A 91 1.76 -11.27 -0.41
N PHE A 92 2.62 -12.16 -0.90
CA PHE A 92 4.04 -11.87 -1.12
C PHE A 92 4.40 -11.74 -2.61
N LEU A 93 3.48 -11.24 -3.45
CA LEU A 93 3.75 -11.02 -4.89
C LEU A 93 4.24 -12.29 -5.63
N GLY A 94 3.74 -13.46 -5.24
CA GLY A 94 4.19 -14.72 -5.81
C GLY A 94 5.57 -15.19 -5.32
N LEU A 95 6.21 -14.47 -4.40
CA LEU A 95 7.26 -15.06 -3.58
C LEU A 95 6.59 -16.16 -2.77
N LYS A 96 6.81 -17.41 -3.18
CA LYS A 96 6.59 -18.56 -2.32
C LYS A 96 7.49 -18.36 -1.12
N MET A 97 6.97 -17.72 -0.08
CA MET A 97 7.48 -17.84 1.29
C MET A 97 7.16 -19.25 1.78
N ASP A 98 7.54 -20.26 0.99
CA ASP A 98 7.82 -21.62 1.42
C ASP A 98 9.12 -21.60 2.24
N LEU A 99 9.25 -20.65 3.18
CA LEU A 99 9.94 -20.95 4.42
C LEU A 99 9.07 -22.04 5.02
N GLY A 100 9.41 -23.31 4.76
CA GLY A 100 8.67 -24.52 5.13
C GLY A 100 8.40 -24.65 6.63
N ILE A 101 7.64 -23.71 7.17
CA ILE A 101 7.17 -23.55 8.53
C ILE A 101 5.66 -23.73 8.43
N PRO A 102 5.15 -24.96 8.59
CA PRO A 102 3.72 -25.25 8.47
C PRO A 102 2.82 -24.35 9.34
N ALA A 103 3.36 -23.81 10.43
CA ALA A 103 2.67 -22.87 11.30
C ALA A 103 2.36 -21.52 10.62
N MET A 104 3.22 -21.02 9.72
CA MET A 104 3.00 -19.78 8.98
C MET A 104 1.85 -19.93 7.98
N THR A 105 1.83 -21.04 7.25
CA THR A 105 0.75 -21.40 6.32
C THR A 105 -0.61 -21.44 7.04
N LYS A 106 -0.66 -21.96 8.28
CA LYS A 106 -1.88 -21.95 9.09
C LYS A 106 -2.39 -20.53 9.36
N CYS A 107 -1.51 -19.58 9.66
CA CYS A 107 -1.90 -18.18 9.87
C CYS A 107 -2.44 -17.53 8.59
N CYS A 108 -1.80 -17.78 7.44
CA CYS A 108 -2.27 -17.28 6.15
C CYS A 108 -3.64 -17.87 5.79
N ASN A 109 -3.86 -19.15 6.04
CA ASN A 109 -5.16 -19.77 5.79
C ASN A 109 -6.30 -19.18 6.66
N GLN A 110 -5.97 -18.80 7.91
CA GLN A 110 -6.93 -18.11 8.79
C GLN A 110 -7.22 -16.68 8.29
N LEU A 111 -6.22 -16.00 7.74
CA LEU A 111 -6.39 -14.69 7.11
C LEU A 111 -7.30 -14.78 5.89
N ASP A 112 -7.03 -15.73 4.98
CA ASP A 112 -7.85 -15.97 3.78
C ASP A 112 -9.31 -16.22 4.15
N THR A 113 -9.55 -17.12 5.10
CA THR A 113 -10.91 -17.41 5.59
C THR A 113 -11.60 -16.15 6.15
N CYS A 114 -10.85 -15.30 6.85
CA CYS A 114 -11.39 -14.05 7.38
C CYS A 114 -11.71 -13.04 6.27
N TYR A 115 -10.84 -12.92 5.27
CA TYR A 115 -11.04 -12.06 4.10
C TYR A 115 -12.19 -12.53 3.21
N ASP A 116 -12.42 -13.84 3.09
CA ASP A 116 -13.53 -14.43 2.34
C ASP A 116 -14.87 -14.40 3.11
N THR A 117 -14.88 -13.96 4.37
CA THR A 117 -16.13 -13.77 5.11
C THR A 117 -16.78 -12.46 4.69
N CYS A 118 -17.95 -12.52 4.07
CA CYS A 118 -18.65 -11.32 3.62
C CYS A 118 -18.90 -10.32 4.76
N GLY A 119 -18.57 -9.04 4.53
CA GLY A 119 -18.74 -7.96 5.50
C GLY A 119 -17.71 -7.98 6.63
N ALA A 120 -16.65 -8.78 6.51
CA ALA A 120 -15.55 -8.80 7.47
C ALA A 120 -14.86 -7.43 7.56
N ASN A 121 -14.28 -7.15 8.72
CA ASN A 121 -13.48 -5.95 8.91
C ASN A 121 -12.00 -6.29 8.73
N LYS A 122 -11.34 -5.72 7.71
CA LYS A 122 -9.92 -5.96 7.40
C LYS A 122 -9.04 -5.81 8.64
N TYR A 123 -9.18 -4.72 9.40
CA TYR A 123 -8.35 -4.47 10.58
C TYR A 123 -8.52 -5.54 11.67
N ARG A 124 -9.73 -6.11 11.84
CA ARG A 124 -9.94 -7.23 12.76
C ARG A 124 -9.32 -8.53 12.24
N CYS A 125 -9.35 -8.76 10.93
CA CYS A 125 -8.68 -9.90 10.31
C CYS A 125 -7.15 -9.79 10.46
N ASP A 126 -6.59 -8.64 10.13
CA ASP A 126 -5.15 -8.36 10.25
C ASP A 126 -4.66 -8.46 11.68
N ALA A 127 -5.43 -7.97 12.65
CA ALA A 127 -5.10 -8.11 14.06
C ALA A 127 -5.03 -9.60 14.46
N LYS A 128 -6.02 -10.42 14.08
CA LYS A 128 -5.99 -11.87 14.35
C LYS A 128 -4.78 -12.54 13.69
N PHE A 129 -4.43 -12.12 12.48
CA PHE A 129 -3.25 -12.61 11.78
C PHE A 129 -1.96 -12.26 12.53
N ARG A 130 -1.79 -11.01 12.99
CA ARG A 130 -0.68 -10.59 13.86
C ARG A 130 -0.55 -11.49 15.10
N TRP A 131 -1.67 -11.73 15.79
CA TRP A 131 -1.70 -12.61 16.96
C TRP A 131 -1.27 -14.04 16.62
N CYS A 132 -1.72 -14.57 15.49
CA CYS A 132 -1.31 -15.90 15.02
C CYS A 132 0.21 -15.99 14.81
N LEU A 133 0.81 -14.98 14.16
CA LEU A 133 2.26 -14.94 13.92
C LEU A 133 3.08 -14.92 15.22
N HIS A 134 2.74 -14.03 16.16
CA HIS A 134 3.46 -13.95 17.43
C HIS A 134 3.24 -15.16 18.33
N SER A 135 2.12 -15.88 18.17
CA SER A 135 1.91 -17.16 18.86
C SER A 135 2.98 -18.18 18.47
N ILE A 136 3.40 -18.20 17.20
CA ILE A 136 4.48 -19.09 16.72
C ILE A 136 5.79 -18.76 17.45
N CYS A 137 6.12 -17.47 17.59
CA CYS A 137 7.32 -17.02 18.30
C CYS A 137 7.26 -17.34 19.80
N SER A 138 6.08 -17.23 20.40
CA SER A 138 5.84 -17.61 21.80
C SER A 138 6.00 -19.11 22.03
N ASP A 139 5.51 -19.95 21.12
CA ASP A 139 5.70 -21.40 21.17
C ASP A 139 7.16 -21.81 20.96
N LEU A 140 7.89 -21.10 20.08
CA LEU A 140 9.32 -21.29 19.87
C LEU A 140 10.12 -20.97 21.14
N LYS A 141 9.79 -19.85 21.81
CA LYS A 141 10.38 -19.45 23.10
C LYS A 141 10.24 -20.56 24.14
N ARG A 142 9.04 -21.11 24.27
CA ARG A 142 8.71 -22.16 25.24
C ARG A 142 9.40 -23.49 24.92
N SER A 143 9.47 -23.85 23.64
CA SER A 143 9.97 -25.17 23.21
C SER A 143 11.50 -25.26 23.16
N LEU A 144 12.19 -24.16 22.85
CA LEU A 144 13.64 -24.18 22.62
C LEU A 144 14.46 -23.33 23.61
N GLY A 145 13.83 -22.51 24.47
CA GLY A 145 14.51 -21.75 25.53
C GLY A 145 15.51 -20.66 25.07
N PHE A 146 15.68 -20.46 23.75
CA PHE A 146 16.62 -19.47 23.21
C PHE A 146 15.98 -18.09 23.07
N VAL A 147 16.27 -17.18 24.00
CA VAL A 147 15.75 -15.79 23.99
C VAL A 147 16.17 -15.02 22.73
N SER A 148 17.39 -15.23 22.23
CA SER A 148 17.91 -14.52 21.04
C SER A 148 17.19 -14.89 19.74
N LYS A 149 16.70 -16.12 19.59
CA LYS A 149 15.92 -16.56 18.41
C LYS A 149 14.48 -16.01 18.42
N VAL A 150 13.96 -15.68 19.61
CA VAL A 150 12.61 -15.12 19.76
C VAL A 150 12.56 -13.69 19.24
N ALA A 151 13.56 -12.86 19.54
CA ALA A 151 13.64 -11.50 19.01
C ALA A 151 13.68 -11.47 17.48
N ALA A 152 14.45 -12.38 16.86
CA ALA A 152 14.48 -12.54 15.41
C ALA A 152 13.11 -13.01 14.85
N CYS A 153 12.43 -13.91 15.56
CA CYS A 153 11.08 -14.36 15.19
C CYS A 153 10.06 -13.22 15.27
N ASP A 154 10.05 -12.45 16.35
CA ASP A 154 9.13 -11.31 16.52
C ASP A 154 9.35 -10.26 15.43
N SER A 155 10.62 -9.95 15.09
CA SER A 155 10.95 -9.03 14.00
C SER A 155 10.47 -9.55 12.63
N LEU A 156 10.60 -10.85 12.37
CA LEU A 156 10.07 -11.46 11.15
C LEU A 156 8.53 -11.41 11.13
N ALA A 157 7.88 -11.74 12.23
CA ALA A 157 6.42 -11.67 12.38
C ALA A 157 5.90 -10.25 12.13
N ASP A 158 6.57 -9.23 12.68
CA ASP A 158 6.26 -7.82 12.44
C ASP A 158 6.41 -7.44 10.97
N THR A 159 7.50 -7.87 10.32
CA THR A 159 7.75 -7.60 8.89
C THR A 159 6.65 -8.19 8.01
N ILE A 160 6.27 -9.45 8.28
CA ILE A 160 5.22 -10.14 7.56
C ILE A 160 3.87 -9.44 7.79
N PHE A 161 3.54 -9.14 9.05
CA PHE A 161 2.31 -8.43 9.39
C PHE A 161 2.23 -7.07 8.70
N ASN A 162 3.29 -6.26 8.75
CA ASN A 162 3.34 -4.94 8.12
C ASN A 162 3.18 -5.04 6.59
N THR A 163 3.71 -6.09 5.98
CA THR A 163 3.53 -6.37 4.56
C THR A 163 2.06 -6.65 4.24
N VAL A 164 1.40 -7.55 5.00
CA VAL A 164 -0.04 -7.85 4.82
C VAL A 164 -0.92 -6.65 5.13
N TRP A 165 -0.59 -5.88 6.17
CA TRP A 165 -1.30 -4.67 6.53
C TRP A 165 -1.31 -3.67 5.38
N THR A 166 -0.14 -3.40 4.81
CA THR A 166 0.08 -2.40 3.75
C THR A 166 -0.37 -2.86 2.37
N LEU A 167 -0.14 -4.13 2.00
CA LEU A 167 -0.44 -4.66 0.67
C LEU A 167 -1.77 -5.43 0.60
N GLY A 168 -2.39 -5.71 1.74
CA GLY A 168 -3.53 -6.62 1.84
C GLY A 168 -4.87 -6.03 1.40
N CYS A 169 -4.93 -4.77 1.00
CA CYS A 169 -6.19 -4.12 0.64
C CYS A 169 -6.82 -4.70 -0.62
N ARG A 170 -6.03 -4.85 -1.69
CA ARG A 170 -6.49 -5.43 -2.95
C ARG A 170 -6.99 -6.87 -2.80
N PRO A 171 -6.25 -7.81 -2.17
CA PRO A 171 -6.76 -9.15 -1.94
C PRO A 171 -8.01 -9.14 -1.05
N PHE A 172 -8.04 -8.34 0.02
CA PHE A 172 -9.24 -8.19 0.86
C PHE A 172 -10.47 -7.76 0.03
N MET A 173 -10.34 -6.69 -0.78
CA MET A 173 -11.47 -6.19 -1.58
C MET A 173 -11.90 -7.19 -2.66
N ASN A 174 -10.98 -7.96 -3.22
CA ASN A 174 -11.31 -9.02 -4.19
C ASN A 174 -12.08 -10.16 -3.53
N SER A 175 -11.65 -10.63 -2.36
CA SER A 175 -12.37 -11.63 -1.56
C SER A 175 -13.78 -11.14 -1.19
N GLN A 176 -13.90 -9.89 -0.74
CA GLN A 176 -15.21 -9.30 -0.43
C GLN A 176 -16.13 -9.22 -1.66
N ARG A 177 -15.62 -8.84 -2.83
CA ARG A 177 -16.41 -8.81 -4.08
C ARG A 177 -16.88 -10.20 -4.50
N ALA A 178 -16.09 -11.24 -4.25
CA ALA A 178 -16.46 -12.61 -4.52
C ALA A 178 -17.52 -13.13 -3.53
N ALA A 179 -17.31 -12.86 -2.23
CA ALA A 179 -18.13 -13.39 -1.14
C ALA A 179 -19.45 -12.62 -0.89
N CYS A 180 -19.54 -11.36 -1.31
CA CYS A 180 -20.70 -10.50 -1.06
C CYS A 180 -21.52 -10.17 -2.32
N ILE A 181 -22.78 -9.80 -2.08
CA ILE A 181 -23.68 -9.15 -3.04
C ILE A 181 -24.36 -7.93 -2.40
N CYS A 182 -24.87 -7.05 -3.26
CA CYS A 182 -25.61 -5.85 -2.88
C CYS A 182 -27.02 -5.92 -3.49
N ALA A 183 -28.04 -6.10 -2.63
CA ALA A 183 -29.41 -6.44 -3.03
C ALA A 183 -30.07 -5.46 -4.03
N GLU A 184 -29.71 -4.18 -3.96
CA GLU A 184 -30.29 -3.13 -4.79
C GLU A 184 -29.58 -2.98 -6.14
N GLU A 185 -28.31 -3.37 -6.22
CA GLU A 185 -27.53 -3.31 -7.47
C GLU A 185 -27.96 -4.42 -8.45
N GLU A 186 -28.33 -5.61 -7.95
CA GLU A 186 -28.85 -6.69 -8.81
C GLU A 186 -30.26 -6.42 -9.37
N LYS A 187 -31.03 -5.53 -8.74
CA LYS A 187 -32.39 -5.17 -9.21
C LYS A 187 -32.42 -4.06 -10.25
N GLU A 188 -31.38 -3.22 -10.33
CA GLU A 188 -31.26 -2.19 -11.37
C GLU A 188 -30.78 -2.77 -12.72
N GLU A 189 -30.19 -3.97 -12.72
CA GLU A 189 -29.70 -4.66 -13.93
C GLU A 189 -30.72 -5.62 -14.58
N LEU A 190 -31.97 -5.68 -14.07
CA LEU A 190 -33.04 -6.57 -14.52
C LEU A 190 -34.29 -5.80 -14.93
#